data_AF-A0A920F854-F1
#
_entry.id   AF-A0A920F854-F1
#
_cell.length_a   1.000
_cell.length_b   1.000
_cell.length_c   1.000
_cell.angle_alpha   90.00
_cell.angle_beta   90.00
_cell.angle_gamma   90.00
#
_symmetry.space_group_name_H-M   'P 1'
#
loop_
_entity.id
_entity.type
_entity.pdbx_description
1 polymer ?
#
loop_
_entity_poly.entity_id
_entity_poly.type
_entity_poly.pdbx_seq_one_letter_code
_entity_poly.pdbx_strand_id
1 'polypeptide(L)'
;MELRCCTSLNYLKPKAIELLSVLWRVHNSSNSTLNLPLPGQVTVEKKAGVSDEYYLAIGFVPLGNRAVRADILERVAVILRQQAKAQPFVLEDKILSLLGLGYEETKIILGEIGYIEEQSVAGKRMFKRKSQRGQSRRKKGGYRSKQVDKTKSYQNQIVSKEKGQNANSNSPFAILKNVRLEQSG
;
A
#
# COMPACT_ATOMS: atom_id res chain seq x y z
N MET A 1 7.31 -0.05 -0.09
CA MET A 1 6.68 -1.17 -0.81
C MET A 1 5.23 -0.79 -0.96
N GLU A 2 4.94 -0.04 -2.02
CA GLU A 2 3.60 0.44 -2.32
C GLU A 2 2.78 -0.76 -2.78
N LEU A 3 1.88 -1.22 -1.92
CA LEU A 3 0.78 -2.07 -2.31
C LEU A 3 -0.07 -1.21 -3.27
N ARG A 4 0.20 -1.31 -4.57
CA ARG A 4 -0.65 -0.73 -5.60
C ARG A 4 -2.05 -1.30 -5.36
N CYS A 5 -2.96 -0.43 -4.93
CA CYS A 5 -4.37 -0.73 -4.76
C CYS A 5 -4.97 -1.25 -6.07
N CYS A 6 -4.96 -2.57 -6.27
CA CYS A 6 -5.92 -3.26 -7.14
C CYS A 6 -7.22 -3.59 -6.37
N THR A 7 -7.51 -2.84 -5.29
CA THR A 7 -8.53 -3.13 -4.29
C THR A 7 -9.92 -2.73 -4.77
N SER A 8 -10.51 -3.52 -5.67
CA SER A 8 -11.97 -3.70 -5.71
C SER A 8 -12.39 -4.89 -6.57
N LEU A 9 -11.73 -6.05 -6.46
CA LEU A 9 -12.36 -7.31 -6.92
C LEU A 9 -13.15 -7.91 -5.75
N ASN A 10 -14.33 -7.33 -5.54
CA ASN A 10 -15.34 -7.89 -4.66
C ASN A 10 -15.75 -9.29 -5.14
N TYR A 11 -15.50 -10.28 -4.27
CA TYR A 11 -16.07 -11.63 -4.33
C TYR A 11 -15.88 -12.37 -5.66
N LEU A 12 -14.63 -12.79 -5.93
CA LEU A 12 -14.34 -13.73 -7.01
C LEU A 12 -15.11 -15.04 -6.78
N LYS A 13 -16.13 -15.27 -7.61
CA LYS A 13 -16.79 -16.58 -7.72
C LYS A 13 -15.73 -17.63 -8.11
N PRO A 14 -15.81 -18.87 -7.63
CA PRO A 14 -14.80 -19.90 -7.93
C PRO A 14 -14.58 -20.03 -9.43
N LYS A 15 -15.67 -20.06 -10.22
CA LYS A 15 -15.63 -20.12 -11.69
C LYS A 15 -14.88 -18.94 -12.35
N ALA A 16 -14.91 -17.76 -11.73
CA ALA A 16 -14.15 -16.61 -12.22
C ALA A 16 -12.65 -16.78 -11.96
N ILE A 17 -12.26 -17.37 -10.84
CA ILE A 17 -10.86 -17.69 -10.52
C ILE A 17 -10.31 -18.71 -11.53
N GLU A 18 -11.11 -19.72 -11.90
CA GLU A 18 -10.71 -20.71 -12.92
C GLU A 18 -10.44 -20.02 -14.26
N LEU A 19 -11.38 -19.18 -14.72
CA LEU A 19 -11.23 -18.45 -15.97
C LEU A 19 -10.00 -17.53 -15.96
N LEU A 20 -9.78 -16.81 -14.86
CA LEU A 20 -8.60 -15.94 -14.69
C LEU A 20 -7.30 -16.75 -14.75
N SER A 21 -7.27 -17.94 -14.13
CA SER A 21 -6.09 -18.80 -14.18
C SER A 21 -5.76 -19.26 -15.60
N VAL A 22 -6.78 -19.60 -16.40
CA VAL A 22 -6.62 -19.99 -17.80
C VAL A 22 -6.18 -18.80 -18.65
N LEU A 23 -6.81 -17.64 -18.47
CA LEU A 23 -6.47 -16.43 -19.22
C LEU A 23 -5.03 -15.99 -18.93
N TRP A 24 -4.62 -16.02 -17.66
CA TRP A 24 -3.25 -15.71 -17.26
C TRP A 24 -2.23 -16.67 -17.92
N ARG A 25 -2.57 -17.97 -18.01
CA ARG A 25 -1.72 -18.96 -18.68
C ARG A 25 -1.51 -18.63 -20.16
N VAL A 26 -2.60 -18.32 -20.87
CA VAL A 26 -2.57 -17.96 -22.30
C VAL A 26 -1.77 -16.67 -22.50
N HIS A 27 -2.02 -15.66 -21.66
CA HIS A 27 -1.32 -14.37 -21.74
C HIS A 27 0.19 -14.50 -21.53
N ASN A 28 0.62 -15.33 -20.59
CA ASN A 28 2.04 -15.48 -20.24
C ASN A 28 2.74 -16.63 -20.99
N SER A 29 2.05 -17.30 -21.92
CA SER A 29 2.54 -18.50 -22.63
C SER A 29 3.17 -19.54 -21.69
N SER A 30 2.62 -19.65 -20.48
CA SER A 30 3.20 -20.50 -19.44
C SER A 30 2.69 -21.93 -19.60
N ASN A 31 3.59 -22.88 -19.82
CA ASN A 31 3.27 -24.31 -19.77
C ASN A 31 3.22 -24.87 -18.34
N SER A 32 3.36 -24.00 -17.32
CA SER A 32 3.33 -24.44 -15.93
C SER A 32 1.93 -24.91 -15.52
N THR A 33 1.88 -26.02 -14.78
CA THR A 33 0.66 -26.49 -14.13
C THR A 33 0.32 -25.55 -12.99
N LEU A 34 -0.53 -24.58 -13.29
CA LEU A 34 -1.10 -23.65 -12.32
C LEU A 34 -2.08 -24.42 -11.42
N ASN A 35 -1.78 -24.46 -10.12
CA ASN A 35 -2.71 -24.99 -9.14
C ASN A 35 -3.80 -23.95 -8.88
N LEU A 36 -5.04 -24.40 -9.02
CA LEU A 36 -6.22 -23.60 -8.72
C LEU A 36 -6.57 -23.79 -7.23
N PRO A 37 -6.84 -22.72 -6.48
CA PRO A 37 -7.36 -22.85 -5.12
C PRO A 37 -8.71 -23.55 -5.10
N LEU A 38 -8.96 -24.34 -4.06
CA LEU A 38 -10.27 -24.95 -3.84
C LEU A 38 -11.33 -23.88 -3.56
N PRO A 39 -12.60 -24.10 -3.96
CA PRO A 39 -13.67 -23.16 -3.67
C PRO A 39 -13.80 -22.97 -2.15
N GLY A 40 -13.83 -21.71 -1.72
CA GLY A 40 -13.92 -21.35 -0.30
C GLY A 40 -12.58 -21.29 0.44
N GLN A 41 -11.47 -21.68 -0.19
CA GLN A 41 -10.15 -21.59 0.41
C GLN A 41 -9.70 -20.12 0.52
N VAL A 42 -9.30 -19.72 1.71
CA VAL A 42 -8.80 -18.37 2.00
C VAL A 42 -7.29 -18.27 1.81
N THR A 43 -6.58 -19.34 2.15
CA THR A 43 -5.12 -19.39 2.17
C THR A 43 -4.61 -20.59 1.40
N VAL A 44 -3.63 -20.35 0.54
CA VAL A 44 -3.06 -21.36 -0.37
C VAL A 44 -1.55 -21.36 -0.18
N GLU A 45 -0.94 -22.53 -0.29
CA GLU A 45 0.52 -22.65 -0.28
C GLU A 45 1.10 -22.24 -1.63
N LYS A 46 2.18 -21.46 -1.59
CA LYS A 46 2.88 -21.08 -2.81
C LYS A 46 3.68 -22.28 -3.31
N LYS A 47 3.51 -22.64 -4.57
CA LYS A 47 4.28 -23.72 -5.20
C LYS A 47 5.56 -23.14 -5.82
N ALA A 48 6.67 -23.85 -5.66
CA ALA A 48 7.92 -23.51 -6.32
C ALA A 48 7.72 -23.51 -7.85
N GLY A 49 8.09 -22.41 -8.50
CA GLY A 49 7.97 -22.21 -9.95
C GLY A 49 6.74 -21.44 -10.43
N VAL A 50 5.83 -21.04 -9.54
CA VAL A 50 4.72 -20.14 -9.87
C VAL A 50 5.09 -18.70 -9.48
N SER A 51 4.92 -17.75 -10.42
CA SER A 51 5.20 -16.34 -10.17
C SER A 51 4.20 -15.71 -9.19
N ASP A 52 4.66 -14.76 -8.38
CA ASP A 52 3.82 -13.97 -7.47
C ASP A 52 2.72 -13.20 -8.20
N GLU A 53 2.96 -12.83 -9.46
CA GLU A 53 2.00 -12.15 -10.32
C GLU A 53 0.78 -13.01 -10.66
N TYR A 54 0.96 -14.34 -10.72
CA TYR A 54 -0.16 -15.25 -10.93
C TYR A 54 -1.14 -15.16 -9.76
N TYR A 55 -0.63 -15.21 -8.53
CA TYR A 55 -1.46 -15.12 -7.33
C TYR A 55 -2.22 -13.79 -7.30
N LEU A 56 -1.55 -12.68 -7.63
CA LEU A 56 -2.19 -11.37 -7.72
C LEU A 56 -3.29 -11.32 -8.79
N ALA A 57 -3.07 -11.95 -9.96
CA ALA A 57 -4.06 -12.00 -11.04
C ALA A 57 -5.32 -12.78 -10.65
N ILE A 58 -5.19 -13.83 -9.83
CA ILE A 58 -6.33 -14.61 -9.31
C ILE A 58 -6.94 -14.02 -8.02
N GLY A 59 -6.47 -12.85 -7.56
CA GLY A 59 -7.01 -12.17 -6.37
C GLY A 59 -6.46 -12.65 -5.02
N PHE A 60 -5.31 -13.33 -5.03
CA PHE A 60 -4.57 -13.75 -3.84
C PHE A 60 -3.30 -12.91 -3.68
N VAL A 61 -3.04 -12.46 -2.46
CA VAL A 61 -1.85 -11.69 -2.11
C VAL A 61 -0.77 -12.65 -1.61
N PRO A 62 0.38 -12.76 -2.28
CA PRO A 62 1.49 -13.58 -1.81
C PRO A 62 2.13 -12.94 -0.56
N LEU A 63 2.20 -13.71 0.52
CA LEU A 63 2.78 -13.34 1.82
C LEU A 63 3.73 -14.46 2.27
N GLY A 64 5.03 -14.23 2.10
CA GLY A 64 6.06 -15.23 2.39
C GLY A 64 5.86 -16.50 1.56
N ASN A 65 5.60 -17.63 2.23
CA ASN A 65 5.39 -18.94 1.60
C ASN A 65 3.91 -19.28 1.32
N ARG A 66 2.97 -18.38 1.69
CA ARG A 66 1.53 -18.58 1.48
C ARG A 66 0.95 -17.44 0.63
N ALA A 67 -0.23 -17.65 0.08
CA ALA A 67 -1.01 -16.62 -0.60
C ALA A 67 -2.40 -16.53 0.04
N VAL A 68 -2.86 -15.33 0.35
CA VAL A 68 -4.11 -15.08 1.09
C VAL A 68 -5.07 -14.29 0.23
N ARG A 69 -6.36 -14.62 0.26
CA ARG A 69 -7.40 -13.89 -0.48
C ARG A 69 -7.41 -12.41 -0.09
N ALA A 70 -7.38 -11.52 -1.08
CA ALA A 70 -7.17 -10.08 -0.85
C ALA A 70 -8.25 -9.44 0.05
N ASP A 71 -9.51 -9.87 -0.09
CA ASP A 71 -10.65 -9.37 0.68
C ASP A 71 -10.68 -9.86 2.14
N ILE A 72 -10.20 -11.08 2.40
CA ILE A 72 -10.04 -11.58 3.77
C ILE A 72 -8.86 -10.87 4.42
N LEU A 73 -7.77 -10.71 3.68
CA LEU A 73 -6.59 -9.98 4.14
C LEU A 73 -6.94 -8.52 4.49
N GLU A 74 -7.77 -7.86 3.68
CA GLU A 74 -8.23 -6.50 3.95
C GLU A 74 -9.05 -6.42 5.25
N ARG A 75 -9.97 -7.36 5.46
CA ARG A 75 -10.75 -7.46 6.70
C ARG A 75 -9.87 -7.68 7.92
N VAL A 76 -8.92 -8.61 7.82
CA VAL A 76 -7.91 -8.84 8.86
C VAL A 76 -7.12 -7.56 9.13
N ALA A 77 -6.72 -6.83 8.08
CA ALA A 77 -5.98 -5.58 8.22
C ALA A 77 -6.81 -4.48 8.92
N VAL A 78 -8.13 -4.44 8.72
CA VAL A 78 -9.01 -3.53 9.48
C VAL A 78 -8.97 -3.85 10.98
N ILE A 79 -9.12 -5.13 11.35
CA ILE A 79 -9.09 -5.57 12.75
C ILE A 79 -7.72 -5.26 13.37
N LEU A 80 -6.64 -5.61 12.68
CA LEU A 80 -5.27 -5.33 13.13
C LEU A 80 -4.99 -3.83 13.29
N ARG A 81 -5.55 -2.97 12.44
CA ARG A 81 -5.42 -1.50 12.58
C ARG A 81 -6.14 -0.98 13.82
N GLN A 82 -7.30 -1.55 14.16
CA GLN A 82 -8.03 -1.17 15.38
C GLN A 82 -7.27 -1.59 16.63
N GLN A 83 -6.79 -2.84 16.68
CA GLN A 83 -5.96 -3.35 17.77
C GLN A 83 -4.62 -2.61 17.89
N ALA A 84 -4.06 -2.17 16.75
CA ALA A 84 -2.83 -1.40 16.72
C ALA A 84 -2.91 0.03 17.27
N LYS A 85 -4.06 0.46 17.78
CA LYS A 85 -4.16 1.73 18.52
C LYS A 85 -3.62 1.62 19.95
N ALA A 86 -3.77 0.46 20.60
CA ALA A 86 -3.42 0.22 22.00
C ALA A 86 -2.15 -0.64 22.14
N GLN A 87 -1.16 -0.41 21.29
CA GLN A 87 0.04 -1.25 21.16
C GLN A 87 0.85 -1.33 22.46
N PRO A 88 1.47 -2.49 22.78
CA PRO A 88 1.40 -3.78 22.08
C PRO A 88 0.10 -4.56 22.36
N PHE A 89 -0.40 -5.33 21.38
CA PHE A 89 -1.68 -6.06 21.50
C PHE A 89 -1.50 -7.58 21.45
N VAL A 90 -2.43 -8.32 22.06
CA VAL A 90 -2.49 -9.79 21.95
C VAL A 90 -3.30 -10.16 20.70
N LEU A 91 -2.84 -11.16 19.96
CA LEU A 91 -3.53 -11.64 18.77
C LEU A 91 -4.89 -12.25 19.15
N GLU A 92 -5.96 -11.78 18.52
CA GLU A 92 -7.31 -12.27 18.78
C GLU A 92 -7.62 -13.52 17.94
N ASP A 93 -8.30 -14.50 18.55
CA ASP A 93 -8.67 -15.78 17.91
C ASP A 93 -9.45 -15.59 16.61
N LYS A 94 -10.23 -14.51 16.49
CA LYS A 94 -10.96 -14.16 15.26
C LYS A 94 -10.04 -14.03 14.05
N ILE A 95 -8.81 -13.53 14.22
CA ILE A 95 -7.85 -13.37 13.12
C ILE A 95 -7.38 -14.75 12.65
N LEU A 96 -7.11 -15.67 13.58
CA LEU A 96 -6.73 -17.04 13.25
C LEU A 96 -7.87 -17.75 12.53
N SER A 97 -9.11 -17.61 13.02
CA SER A 97 -10.30 -18.21 12.38
C SER A 97 -10.57 -17.64 10.98
N LEU A 98 -10.36 -16.33 10.76
CA LEU A 98 -10.55 -15.71 9.45
C LEU A 98 -9.53 -16.20 8.42
N LEU A 99 -8.27 -16.39 8.84
CA LEU A 99 -7.22 -16.92 7.99
C LEU A 99 -7.32 -18.44 7.83
N GLY A 100 -7.92 -19.15 8.78
CA GLY A 100 -7.95 -20.61 8.81
C GLY A 100 -6.57 -21.22 9.02
N LEU A 101 -5.67 -20.49 9.69
CA LEU A 101 -4.27 -20.87 9.89
C LEU A 101 -3.93 -20.98 11.38
N GLY A 102 -2.86 -21.72 11.67
CA GLY A 102 -2.30 -21.79 13.01
C GLY A 102 -1.63 -20.48 13.45
N TYR A 103 -1.28 -20.39 14.73
CA TYR A 103 -0.59 -19.22 15.28
C TYR A 103 0.76 -18.97 14.59
N GLU A 104 1.58 -20.01 14.42
CA GLU A 104 2.93 -19.90 13.84
C GLU A 104 2.88 -19.42 12.38
N GLU A 105 1.88 -19.85 11.62
CA GLU A 105 1.68 -19.44 10.23
C GLU A 105 1.15 -18.00 10.15
N THR A 106 0.22 -17.65 11.03
CA THR A 106 -0.32 -16.30 11.14
C THR A 106 0.78 -15.31 11.51
N LYS A 107 1.73 -15.70 12.37
CA LYS A 107 2.90 -14.91 12.72
C LYS A 107 3.77 -14.57 11.50
N ILE A 108 4.00 -15.53 10.60
CA ILE A 108 4.76 -15.29 9.35
C ILE A 108 4.03 -14.24 8.50
N ILE A 109 2.73 -14.39 8.32
CA ILE A 109 1.89 -13.44 7.57
C ILE A 109 1.92 -12.04 8.20
N LEU A 110 1.81 -11.95 9.52
CA LEU A 110 1.89 -10.68 10.25
C LEU A 110 3.27 -10.02 10.08
N GLY A 111 4.33 -10.81 10.05
CA GLY A 111 5.69 -10.36 9.73
C GLY A 111 5.78 -9.65 8.38
N GLU A 112 5.21 -10.27 7.35
CA GLU A 112 5.16 -9.72 5.98
C GLU A 112 4.33 -8.42 5.90
N ILE A 113 3.24 -8.32 6.67
CA ILE A 113 2.42 -7.10 6.76
C ILE A 113 3.14 -5.98 7.54
N GLY A 114 4.21 -6.31 8.27
CA GLY A 114 5.03 -5.34 9.01
C GLY A 114 4.70 -5.25 10.50
N TYR A 115 4.17 -6.32 11.09
CA TYR A 115 4.04 -6.49 12.53
C TYR A 115 5.21 -7.33 13.07
N ILE A 116 5.63 -7.03 14.30
CA ILE A 116 6.74 -7.68 14.99
C ILE A 116 6.20 -8.25 16.30
N GLU A 117 6.57 -9.50 16.61
CA GLU A 117 6.25 -10.12 17.89
C GLU A 117 7.13 -9.55 19.00
N GLU A 118 6.54 -9.25 20.15
CA GLU A 118 7.19 -8.81 21.37
C GLU A 118 6.70 -9.69 22.52
N GLN A 119 7.65 -10.25 23.27
CA GLN A 119 7.31 -11.01 24.47
C GLN A 119 7.10 -10.03 25.62
N SER A 120 5.93 -10.11 26.26
CA SER A 120 5.69 -9.38 27.51
C SER A 120 6.42 -10.06 28.66
N VAL A 121 6.75 -9.27 29.70
CA VAL A 121 7.32 -9.75 30.97
C VAL A 121 6.45 -10.84 31.62
N ALA A 122 5.14 -10.86 31.33
CA ALA A 122 4.19 -11.88 31.79
C ALA A 122 4.09 -13.13 30.88
N GLY A 123 5.01 -13.33 29.92
CA GLY A 123 5.02 -14.49 29.01
C GLY A 123 3.94 -14.45 27.91
N LYS A 124 3.13 -13.40 27.84
CA LYS A 124 2.12 -13.21 26.78
C LYS A 124 2.80 -12.78 25.48
N ARG A 125 2.48 -13.49 24.39
CA ARG A 125 2.93 -13.16 23.03
C ARG A 125 2.12 -11.97 22.53
N MET A 126 2.78 -10.84 22.30
CA MET A 126 2.15 -9.60 21.84
C MET A 126 2.71 -9.20 20.48
N PHE A 127 1.98 -8.37 19.74
CA PHE A 127 2.42 -7.84 18.46
C PHE A 127 2.46 -6.31 18.48
N LYS A 128 3.45 -5.75 17.80
CA LYS A 128 3.54 -4.32 17.51
C LYS A 128 3.79 -4.04 16.03
N ARG A 129 3.29 -2.91 15.53
CA ARG A 129 3.53 -2.43 14.18
C ARG A 129 4.95 -1.90 14.11
N LYS A 130 5.72 -2.31 13.11
CA LYS A 130 7.05 -1.78 12.84
C LYS A 130 6.95 -0.28 12.58
N SER A 131 7.60 0.53 13.42
CA SER A 131 7.68 1.98 13.23
C SER A 131 8.43 2.30 11.93
N GLN A 132 7.75 2.90 10.96
CA GLN A 132 8.39 3.39 9.73
C GLN A 132 9.17 4.70 9.92
N ARG A 133 9.29 5.22 11.16
CA ARG A 133 9.97 6.51 11.43
C ARG A 133 11.48 6.55 11.14
N GLY A 134 12.11 5.41 10.80
CA GLY A 134 13.56 5.33 10.60
C GLY A 134 14.09 5.64 9.19
N GLN A 135 13.28 5.52 8.12
CA GLN A 135 13.81 5.61 6.75
C GLN A 135 13.63 6.95 6.05
N SER A 136 12.78 7.86 6.58
CA SER A 136 12.55 9.18 5.96
C SER A 136 13.56 10.27 6.37
N ARG A 137 14.49 10.02 7.30
CA ARG A 137 15.45 11.04 7.79
C ARG A 137 16.88 10.94 7.24
N ARG A 138 17.18 10.01 6.33
CA ARG A 138 18.52 9.90 5.72
C ARG A 138 18.44 9.95 4.19
N LYS A 139 18.18 11.14 3.65
CA LYS A 139 18.68 11.64 2.35
C LYS A 139 18.27 13.11 2.17
N LYS A 140 18.86 13.99 3.01
CA LYS A 140 18.97 15.43 2.70
C LYS A 140 20.37 15.87 3.11
N GLY A 141 21.29 15.75 2.17
CA GLY A 141 22.70 16.11 2.32
C GLY A 141 23.49 15.35 1.26
N GLY A 142 24.21 15.98 0.34
CA GLY A 142 24.31 17.38 -0.02
C GLY A 142 25.08 17.43 -1.33
N TYR A 143 24.70 18.32 -2.25
CA TYR A 143 25.57 18.70 -3.36
C TYR A 143 25.70 20.21 -3.33
N ARG A 144 26.76 20.65 -2.65
CA ARG A 144 27.30 22.01 -2.70
C ARG A 144 28.59 21.91 -3.53
N SER A 145 28.54 22.28 -4.80
CA SER A 145 29.73 22.68 -5.58
C SER A 145 29.36 24.02 -6.24
N LYS A 146 29.88 25.11 -5.68
CA LYS A 146 31.00 25.92 -6.20
C LYS A 146 30.68 26.58 -7.56
N GLN A 147 30.51 27.90 -7.46
CA GLN A 147 30.45 28.87 -8.55
C GLN A 147 31.58 28.69 -9.57
N VAL A 148 31.25 28.85 -10.85
CA VAL A 148 32.14 29.47 -11.84
C VAL A 148 31.27 30.40 -12.72
N ASP A 149 31.76 31.63 -12.86
CA ASP A 149 31.15 32.79 -13.50
C ASP A 149 30.88 32.64 -15.00
N LYS A 150 29.76 33.24 -15.44
CA LYS A 150 29.43 33.85 -16.76
C LYS A 150 27.89 33.83 -16.83
N THR A 151 27.16 34.91 -16.60
CA THR A 151 27.18 36.10 -17.45
C THR A 151 26.57 37.28 -16.68
N LYS A 152 27.37 38.35 -16.57
CA LYS A 152 26.86 39.71 -16.54
C LYS A 152 26.07 39.93 -17.83
N SER A 153 24.75 40.09 -17.76
CA SER A 153 24.01 40.96 -18.68
C SER A 153 22.54 41.00 -18.28
N TYR A 154 21.99 42.21 -18.11
CA TYR A 154 20.57 42.52 -17.94
C TYR A 154 19.86 42.00 -16.68
N GLN A 155 19.96 42.75 -15.58
CA GLN A 155 18.79 43.18 -14.76
C GLN A 155 19.19 43.97 -13.50
N ASN A 156 20.19 44.84 -13.61
CA ASN A 156 20.34 45.95 -12.66
C ASN A 156 19.61 47.17 -13.22
N GLN A 157 18.30 47.06 -13.38
CA GLN A 157 17.37 48.20 -13.37
C GLN A 157 16.09 47.67 -12.73
N ILE A 158 15.42 48.50 -11.93
CA ILE A 158 14.19 48.22 -11.17
C ILE A 158 14.46 47.69 -9.75
N VAL A 159 15.18 48.50 -8.96
CA VAL A 159 14.85 48.66 -7.55
C VAL A 159 13.70 49.66 -7.45
N SER A 160 12.79 49.42 -6.51
CA SER A 160 11.69 50.26 -6.00
C SER A 160 10.34 50.16 -6.74
N LYS A 161 9.36 49.44 -6.17
CA LYS A 161 8.14 50.01 -5.57
C LYS A 161 7.00 48.99 -5.41
N GLU A 162 6.42 49.05 -4.21
CA GLU A 162 4.99 49.00 -3.89
C GLU A 162 4.18 47.68 -4.02
N LYS A 163 3.66 47.29 -2.85
CA LYS A 163 2.31 46.77 -2.55
C LYS A 163 1.40 46.41 -3.74
N GLY A 164 0.91 45.17 -3.69
CA GLY A 164 -0.47 44.84 -4.06
C GLY A 164 -0.65 44.04 -5.36
N GLN A 165 -1.11 42.79 -5.19
CA GLN A 165 -1.75 41.92 -6.19
C GLN A 165 -0.88 41.57 -7.43
N ASN A 166 -0.81 40.32 -7.88
CA ASN A 166 -1.75 39.82 -8.89
C ASN A 166 -1.65 38.29 -8.95
N ALA A 167 -2.80 37.62 -8.88
CA ALA A 167 -2.92 36.22 -9.26
C ALA A 167 -2.51 36.07 -10.73
N ASN A 168 -1.67 35.07 -11.01
CA ASN A 168 -1.12 34.80 -12.33
C ASN A 168 -2.23 34.73 -13.39
N SER A 169 -2.12 35.55 -14.44
CA SER A 169 -3.09 35.66 -15.55
C SER A 169 -3.25 34.39 -16.39
N ASN A 170 -2.43 33.36 -16.15
CA ASN A 170 -2.51 32.06 -16.82
C ASN A 170 -3.08 30.96 -15.91
N SER A 171 -3.68 31.35 -14.77
CA SER A 171 -4.38 30.42 -13.90
C SER A 171 -5.83 30.27 -14.37
N PRO A 172 -6.33 29.04 -14.57
CA PRO A 172 -7.72 28.79 -14.98
C PRO A 172 -8.76 29.33 -13.99
N PHE A 173 -8.34 29.70 -12.76
CA PHE A 173 -9.20 30.30 -11.73
C PHE A 173 -9.28 31.84 -11.79
N ALA A 174 -8.57 32.50 -12.71
CA ALA A 174 -8.61 33.96 -12.86
C ALA A 174 -10.03 34.51 -13.12
N ILE A 175 -10.90 33.67 -13.69
CA ILE A 175 -12.30 33.98 -14.03
C ILE A 175 -13.15 34.28 -12.77
N LEU A 176 -12.80 33.70 -11.61
CA LEU A 176 -13.56 33.87 -10.36
C LEU A 176 -13.41 35.27 -9.74
N LYS A 177 -12.48 36.11 -10.22
CA LYS A 177 -12.23 37.45 -9.65
C LYS A 177 -13.43 38.40 -9.80
N ASN A 178 -14.29 38.16 -10.79
CA ASN A 178 -15.37 39.09 -11.15
C ASN A 178 -16.78 38.59 -10.80
N VAL A 179 -16.92 37.44 -10.13
CA VAL A 179 -18.23 36.93 -9.73
C VAL A 179 -18.63 37.55 -8.38
N ARG A 180 -19.43 38.62 -8.44
CA ARG A 180 -20.05 39.23 -7.27
C ARG A 180 -21.30 38.41 -6.92
N LEU A 181 -21.27 37.72 -5.78
CA LEU A 181 -22.46 37.08 -5.22
C LEU A 181 -23.36 38.19 -4.68
N GLU A 182 -24.38 38.57 -5.45
CA GLU A 182 -25.53 39.27 -4.90
C GLU A 182 -26.23 38.30 -3.94
N GLN A 183 -25.96 38.45 -2.64
CA GLN A 183 -26.78 37.85 -1.60
C GLN A 183 -28.04 38.71 -1.45
N SER A 184 -29.10 38.34 -2.16
CA SER A 184 -30.46 38.72 -1.81
C SER A 184 -30.98 37.76 -0.74
N GLY A 185 -31.50 38.35 0.34
CA GLY A 185 -31.96 37.66 1.56
C GLY A 185 -33.23 36.85 1.44
#